data_AF-A0A4Q3SCQ9-F1
#
_entry.id   AF-A0A4Q3SCQ9-F1
#
_cell.length_a   1.000
_cell.length_b   1.000
_cell.length_c   1.000
_cell.angle_alpha   90.00
_cell.angle_beta   90.00
_cell.angle_gamma   90.00
#
_symmetry.space_group_name_H-M   'P 1'
#
loop_
_entity.id
_entity.type
_entity.pdbx_description
1 polymer ?
#
loop_
_entity_poly.entity_id
_entity_poly.type
_entity_poly.pdbx_seq_one_letter_code
_entity_poly.pdbx_strand_id
1 'polypeptide(L)'
;MNNGANRSEELAQGLLSSPYGALSPLQKSVIDLIAAEAPSGADPILSRDDRTFGQRLADRVASIGGSWGFIIGFGLALTLWIGWNQFTRGGHLAFDPYPFIFL
;
A
#
# COMPACT_ATOMS: atom_id res chain seq x y z
N MET A 1 35.97 7.08 8.67
CA MET A 1 35.98 5.93 7.73
C MET A 1 35.55 4.62 8.41
N ASN A 2 34.61 4.62 9.39
CA ASN A 2 34.31 3.43 10.22
C ASN A 2 32.91 2.79 10.02
N ASN A 3 32.01 3.35 9.21
CA ASN A 3 30.63 2.84 9.13
C ASN A 3 30.47 1.54 8.32
N GLY A 4 31.37 1.26 7.36
CA GLY A 4 31.29 0.05 6.55
C GLY A 4 31.66 -1.22 7.32
N ALA A 5 32.74 -1.15 8.11
CA ALA A 5 33.25 -2.29 8.88
C ALA A 5 32.23 -2.77 9.93
N ASN A 6 31.63 -1.85 10.68
CA ASN A 6 30.63 -2.19 11.70
C ASN A 6 29.38 -2.85 11.09
N ARG A 7 28.98 -2.46 9.88
CA ARG A 7 27.79 -3.03 9.21
C ARG A 7 28.02 -4.46 8.75
N SER A 8 29.18 -4.76 8.19
CA SER A 8 29.52 -6.14 7.82
C SER A 8 29.57 -7.06 9.04
N GLU A 9 30.00 -6.55 10.20
CA GLU A 9 29.94 -7.28 11.47
C GLU A 9 28.51 -7.53 11.94
N GLU A 10 27.63 -6.53 11.89
CA GLU A 10 26.21 -6.66 12.24
C GLU A 10 25.49 -7.68 11.34
N LEU A 11 25.76 -7.64 10.02
CA LEU A 11 25.17 -8.58 9.05
C LEU A 11 25.69 -10.01 9.26
N ALA A 12 26.98 -10.18 9.53
CA ALA A 12 27.57 -11.48 9.84
C ALA A 12 26.94 -12.09 11.09
N GLN A 13 26.76 -11.28 12.15
CA GLN A 13 26.16 -11.73 13.39
C GLN A 13 24.66 -12.00 13.22
N GLY A 14 23.92 -11.15 12.52
CA GLY A 14 22.48 -11.28 12.35
C GLY A 14 22.06 -12.43 11.41
N LEU A 15 22.80 -12.67 10.33
CA LEU A 15 22.43 -13.67 9.32
C LEU A 15 23.12 -15.02 9.53
N LEU A 16 24.38 -15.02 9.98
CA LEU A 16 25.20 -16.23 10.10
C LEU A 16 25.56 -16.57 11.55
N SER A 17 25.13 -15.77 12.54
CA SER A 17 25.44 -15.96 13.96
C SER A 17 26.93 -16.14 14.25
N SER A 18 27.79 -15.61 13.37
CA SER A 18 29.24 -15.82 13.40
C SER A 18 29.96 -14.49 13.22
N PRO A 19 31.09 -14.27 13.91
CA PRO A 19 31.86 -13.04 13.75
C PRO A 19 32.46 -12.98 12.34
N TYR A 20 32.48 -11.78 11.74
CA TYR A 20 32.95 -11.58 10.36
C TYR A 20 34.35 -12.18 10.12
N GLY A 21 35.23 -12.13 11.12
CA GLY A 21 36.57 -12.73 11.07
C GLY A 21 36.59 -14.26 10.83
N ALA A 22 35.60 -14.99 11.36
CA ALA A 22 35.50 -16.45 11.26
C ALA A 22 34.83 -16.95 9.97
N LEU A 23 34.37 -16.04 9.11
CA LEU A 23 33.69 -16.39 7.87
C LEU A 23 34.64 -16.87 6.78
N SER A 24 34.15 -17.77 5.94
CA SER A 24 34.86 -18.21 4.75
C SER A 24 35.00 -17.08 3.72
N PRO A 25 35.96 -17.15 2.79
CA PRO A 25 36.16 -16.12 1.77
C PRO A 25 34.90 -15.82 0.94
N LEU A 26 34.10 -16.85 0.65
CA LEU A 26 32.85 -16.72 -0.09
C LEU A 26 31.77 -16.00 0.73
N GLN A 27 31.64 -16.34 2.02
CA GLN A 27 30.67 -15.70 2.91
C GLN A 27 30.99 -14.22 3.11
N LYS A 28 32.28 -13.87 3.23
CA LYS A 28 32.73 -12.47 3.29
C LYS A 28 32.32 -11.70 2.03
N SER A 29 32.52 -12.29 0.85
CA SER A 29 32.13 -11.65 -0.42
C SER A 29 30.62 -11.41 -0.54
N VAL A 30 29.79 -12.33 -0.05
CA VAL A 30 28.31 -12.17 -0.07
C VAL A 30 27.88 -11.08 0.91
N ILE A 31 28.47 -11.05 2.12
CA ILE A 31 28.17 -10.00 3.10
C ILE A 31 28.64 -8.64 2.60
N ASP A 32 29.82 -8.56 2.00
CA ASP A 32 30.32 -7.31 1.44
C ASP A 32 29.44 -6.82 0.29
N LEU A 33 28.92 -7.74 -0.55
CA LEU A 33 27.96 -7.40 -1.59
C LEU A 33 26.65 -6.86 -0.98
N ILE A 34 26.08 -7.53 0.02
CA ILE A 34 24.84 -7.08 0.70
C ILE A 34 25.06 -5.76 1.46
N ALA A 35 26.23 -5.58 2.07
CA ALA A 35 26.60 -4.36 2.77
C ALA A 35 26.80 -3.18 1.80
N ALA A 36 27.30 -3.45 0.60
CA ALA A 36 27.45 -2.49 -0.49
C ALA A 36 26.12 -2.17 -1.17
N GLU A 37 25.25 -3.17 -1.33
CA GLU A 37 23.94 -3.09 -1.96
C GLU A 37 22.83 -2.78 -0.94
N ALA A 38 23.14 -1.90 0.01
CA ALA A 38 22.24 -1.46 1.07
C ALA A 38 20.84 -1.19 0.51
N PRO A 39 19.77 -1.61 1.22
CA PRO A 39 18.43 -1.63 0.68
C PRO A 39 18.03 -0.25 0.17
N SER A 40 17.92 -0.15 -1.15
CA SER A 40 17.12 0.84 -1.88
C SER A 40 15.63 0.60 -1.61
N GLY A 41 15.26 0.40 -0.33
CA GLY A 41 13.88 0.31 0.15
C GLY A 41 13.34 1.65 0.66
N ALA A 42 14.20 2.68 0.70
CA ALA A 42 13.79 4.06 0.92
C ALA A 42 14.27 4.87 -0.27
N ASP A 43 13.54 4.78 -1.39
CA ASP A 43 13.68 5.76 -2.46
C ASP A 43 13.57 7.16 -1.83
N PRO A 44 14.59 8.03 -1.95
CA PRO A 44 14.50 9.41 -1.50
C PRO A 44 13.36 10.16 -2.22
N ILE A 45 12.93 9.65 -3.38
CA ILE A 45 11.76 10.11 -4.15
C ILE A 45 10.44 9.88 -3.39
N LEU A 46 10.32 8.80 -2.61
CA LEU A 46 9.13 8.54 -1.77
C LEU A 46 9.17 9.27 -0.42
N SER A 47 10.35 9.74 0.00
CA SER A 47 10.56 10.47 1.27
C SER A 47 10.47 12.00 1.10
N ARG A 48 10.41 12.49 -0.14
CA ARG A 48 10.06 13.88 -0.40
C ARG A 48 8.56 13.99 -0.23
N ASP A 49 8.12 14.74 0.77
CA ASP A 49 6.71 15.07 1.04
C ASP A 49 6.12 15.99 -0.04
N ASP A 50 6.33 15.65 -1.31
CA ASP A 50 5.69 16.20 -2.50
C ASP A 50 4.42 15.38 -2.81
N ARG A 51 3.75 14.85 -1.77
CA ARG A 51 2.45 14.20 -1.91
C ARG A 51 1.46 15.27 -2.36
N THR A 52 1.30 15.38 -3.67
CA THR A 52 0.31 16.25 -4.29
C THR A 52 -1.08 16.00 -3.67
N PHE A 53 -1.93 17.02 -3.65
CA PHE A 53 -3.29 16.93 -3.11
C PHE A 53 -4.05 15.69 -3.63
N GLY A 54 -3.80 15.29 -4.88
CA GLY A 54 -4.35 14.08 -5.49
C GLY A 54 -3.90 12.79 -4.82
N GLN A 55 -2.61 12.63 -4.48
CA GLN A 55 -2.11 11.44 -3.79
C GLN A 55 -2.65 11.32 -2.36
N ARG A 56 -2.79 12.45 -1.64
CA ARG A 56 -3.42 12.45 -0.30
C ARG A 56 -4.90 12.09 -0.35
N LEU A 57 -5.60 12.50 -1.42
CA LEU A 57 -6.99 12.12 -1.65
C LEU A 57 -7.11 10.64 -2.00
N ALA A 58 -6.22 10.11 -2.86
CA ALA A 58 -6.19 8.69 -3.21
C ALA A 58 -5.91 7.79 -1.99
N ASP A 59 -4.96 8.15 -1.12
CA ASP A 59 -4.69 7.42 0.12
C ASP A 59 -5.90 7.43 1.08
N ARG A 60 -6.62 8.56 1.14
CA ARG A 60 -7.87 8.67 1.92
C ARG A 60 -9.00 7.83 1.32
N VAL A 61 -9.15 7.84 0.00
CA VAL A 61 -10.14 6.99 -0.68
C VAL A 61 -9.79 5.51 -0.54
N ALA A 62 -8.51 5.13 -0.60
CA ALA A 62 -8.06 3.76 -0.40
C ALA A 62 -8.27 3.29 1.06
N SER A 63 -8.02 4.16 2.04
CA SER A 63 -8.26 3.83 3.46
C SER A 63 -9.75 3.78 3.82
N ILE A 64 -10.59 4.59 3.18
CA ILE A 64 -12.06 4.57 3.38
C ILE A 64 -12.70 3.42 2.57
N GLY A 65 -12.26 3.21 1.34
CA GLY A 65 -12.76 2.20 0.40
C GLY A 65 -12.23 0.78 0.65
N GLY A 66 -11.16 0.62 1.44
CA GLY A 66 -10.64 -0.68 1.86
C GLY A 66 -11.45 -1.36 2.97
N SER A 67 -12.44 -0.68 3.55
CA SER A 67 -13.30 -1.25 4.59
C SER A 67 -14.55 -1.90 3.99
N TRP A 68 -14.83 -3.13 4.43
CA TRP A 68 -16.06 -3.86 4.09
C TRP A 68 -17.34 -3.08 4.40
N GLY A 69 -17.32 -2.18 5.40
CA GLY A 69 -18.46 -1.34 5.75
C GLY A 69 -18.84 -0.32 4.67
N PHE A 70 -17.85 0.22 3.94
CA PHE A 70 -18.11 1.17 2.84
C PHE A 70 -18.81 0.46 1.67
N ILE A 71 -18.34 -0.73 1.30
CA ILE A 71 -18.92 -1.54 0.22
C ILE A 71 -20.37 -1.91 0.55
N ILE A 72 -20.62 -2.38 1.78
CA ILE A 72 -21.97 -2.76 2.23
C ILE A 72 -22.88 -1.53 2.30
N GLY A 73 -22.41 -0.41 2.86
CA GLY A 73 -23.18 0.83 2.93
C GLY A 73 -23.56 1.39 1.56
N PHE A 74 -22.59 1.40 0.63
CA PHE A 74 -22.84 1.80 -0.76
C PHE A 74 -23.84 0.86 -1.45
N GLY A 75 -23.65 -0.46 -1.31
CA GLY A 75 -24.58 -1.46 -1.86
C GLY A 75 -26.00 -1.35 -1.31
N LEU A 76 -26.16 -1.08 -0.02
CA LEU A 76 -27.46 -0.83 0.61
C LEU A 76 -28.09 0.47 0.11
N ALA A 77 -27.30 1.56 -0.01
CA ALA A 77 -27.79 2.82 -0.54
C ALA A 77 -28.30 2.67 -1.98
N LEU A 78 -27.57 1.94 -2.84
CA LEU A 78 -28.02 1.63 -4.20
C LEU A 78 -29.28 0.76 -4.20
N THR A 79 -29.34 -0.26 -3.35
CA THR A 79 -30.50 -1.15 -3.27
C THR A 79 -31.75 -0.40 -2.79
N LEU A 80 -31.61 0.48 -1.80
CA LEU A 80 -32.67 1.37 -1.33
C LEU A 80 -33.08 2.36 -2.42
N TRP A 81 -32.13 2.92 -3.16
CA TRP A 81 -32.39 3.84 -4.27
C TRP A 81 -33.16 3.18 -5.41
N ILE A 82 -32.73 1.97 -5.81
CA ILE A 82 -33.43 1.15 -6.82
C ILE A 82 -34.83 0.79 -6.32
N GLY A 83 -34.97 0.34 -5.07
CA GLY A 83 -36.25 -0.05 -4.48
C GLY A 83 -37.23 1.13 -4.38
N TRP A 84 -36.73 2.30 -3.96
CA TRP A 84 -37.51 3.54 -3.92
C TRP A 84 -38.01 3.93 -5.32
N ASN A 85 -37.11 3.95 -6.31
CA ASN A 85 -37.48 4.25 -7.70
C ASN A 85 -38.44 3.21 -8.28
N GLN A 86 -38.26 1.92 -7.97
CA GLN A 86 -39.16 0.84 -8.40
C GLN A 86 -40.57 1.02 -7.84
N PHE A 87 -40.68 1.41 -6.56
CA PHE A 87 -41.96 1.65 -5.89
C PHE A 87 -42.67 2.89 -6.45
N THR A 88 -41.93 3.93 -6.83
CA THR A 88 -42.49 5.14 -7.44
C THR A 88 -42.82 5.01 -8.93
N ARG A 89 -42.38 3.93 -9.62
CA ARG A 89 -42.77 3.67 -11.03
C ARG A 89 -44.29 3.56 -11.23
N GLY A 90 -45.05 3.18 -10.20
CA GLY A 90 -46.50 3.04 -10.28
C GLY A 90 -47.28 4.36 -10.30
N GLY A 91 -46.64 5.50 -9.97
CA GLY A 91 -47.30 6.80 -9.91
C GLY A 91 -46.56 7.84 -10.74
N HIS A 92 -46.89 7.93 -12.04
CA HIS A 92 -46.68 9.06 -12.99
C HIS A 92 -45.42 9.96 -12.91
N LEU A 93 -44.39 9.60 -12.14
CA LEU A 93 -43.13 10.31 -11.98
C LEU A 93 -42.01 9.25 -11.93
N ALA A 94 -41.77 8.60 -13.06
CA ALA A 94 -40.52 7.89 -13.27
C ALA A 94 -39.41 8.95 -13.36
N PHE A 95 -38.90 9.35 -12.20
CA PHE A 95 -37.91 10.43 -12.07
C PHE A 95 -36.56 10.07 -12.71
N ASP A 96 -36.29 8.77 -12.89
CA ASP A 96 -35.14 8.24 -13.62
C ASP A 96 -35.56 7.08 -14.56
N PRO A 97 -35.39 7.22 -15.90
CA PRO A 97 -35.65 6.16 -16.88
C PRO A 97 -34.72 4.95 -16.77
N TYR A 98 -33.55 5.08 -16.13
CA TYR A 98 -32.51 4.04 -16.06
C TYR A 98 -32.10 3.71 -14.62
N PRO A 99 -33.01 3.17 -13.81
CA PRO A 99 -32.78 2.91 -12.38
C PRO A 99 -31.68 1.88 -12.07
N PHE A 100 -31.07 1.27 -13.09
CA PHE A 100 -30.03 0.25 -12.95
C PHE A 100 -28.69 0.64 -13.60
N ILE A 101 -28.59 1.82 -14.22
CA ILE A 101 -27.36 2.28 -14.87
C ILE A 101 -26.71 3.31 -13.95
N PHE A 102 -25.60 2.91 -13.32
CA PHE A 102 -24.74 3.80 -12.54
C PHE A 102 -23.58 4.23 -13.44
N LEU A 103 -23.74 5.36 -14.16
CA LEU A 103 -22.77 5.90 -15.12
C LEU A 103 -21.98 7.07 -14.54
#